data_AF-A0A6L5BL30-F1
#
_entry.id   AF-A0A6L5BL30-F1
#
_cell.length_a   1.000
_cell.length_b   1.000
_cell.length_c   1.000
_cell.angle_alpha   90.00
_cell.angle_beta   90.00
_cell.angle_gamma   90.00
#
_symmetry.space_group_name_H-M   'P 1'
#
loop_
_entity.id
_entity.type
_entity.pdbx_description
1 polymer ?
#
loop_
_entity_poly.entity_id
_entity_poly.type
_entity_poly.pdbx_seq_one_letter_code
_entity_poly.pdbx_strand_id
1 'polypeptide(L)'
;MISLSRRLFLGAALWVPIVALVALMILDWVAGNSLTPDWKQFVMIHVLSFGVPAYIAFAAWQTRALSKVAEQQVLKKILCAPLTFIPFYAAPWVIGGLGLLLFGQLAGLGLMVMWVAMLPYLLVAGYVISVLTAALYWTFYS
;
A
#
# COMPACT_ATOMS: atom_id res chain seq x y z
N MET A 1 -17.26 14.04 15.21
CA MET A 1 -16.79 12.68 14.86
C MET A 1 -17.57 12.22 13.65
N ILE A 2 -16.96 11.45 12.73
CA ILE A 2 -17.66 10.99 11.51
C ILE A 2 -18.79 9.99 11.79
N SER A 3 -19.89 10.10 11.03
CA SER A 3 -21.06 9.22 11.08
C SER A 3 -20.74 7.76 10.70
N LEU A 4 -21.61 6.81 11.08
CA LEU A 4 -21.42 5.38 10.80
C LEU A 4 -21.30 5.10 9.30
N SER A 5 -22.17 5.69 8.46
CA SER A 5 -22.14 5.49 7.01
C SER A 5 -20.83 5.97 6.38
N ARG A 6 -20.32 7.13 6.83
CA ARG A 6 -19.01 7.66 6.39
C ARG A 6 -17.86 6.75 6.83
N ARG A 7 -17.91 6.20 8.05
CA ARG A 7 -16.91 5.23 8.55
C ARG A 7 -16.89 3.96 7.70
N LEU A 8 -18.06 3.42 7.36
CA LEU A 8 -18.17 2.21 6.54
C LEU A 8 -17.64 2.45 5.13
N PHE A 9 -17.97 3.57 4.51
CA PHE A 9 -17.44 3.96 3.20
C PHE A 9 -15.90 4.07 3.21
N LEU A 10 -15.34 4.79 4.17
CA LEU A 10 -13.89 4.97 4.27
C LEU A 10 -13.17 3.66 4.61
N GLY A 11 -13.79 2.81 5.43
CA GLY A 11 -13.33 1.45 5.67
C GLY A 11 -13.29 0.64 4.39
N ALA A 12 -14.39 0.58 3.63
CA ALA A 12 -14.43 -0.11 2.35
C ALA A 12 -13.36 0.42 1.38
N ALA A 13 -13.25 1.74 1.24
CA ALA A 13 -12.25 2.37 0.37
C ALA A 13 -10.79 2.03 0.76
N LEU A 14 -10.51 1.86 2.05
CA LEU A 14 -9.20 1.41 2.54
C LEU A 14 -8.92 -0.05 2.22
N TRP A 15 -9.92 -0.93 2.30
CA TRP A 15 -9.70 -2.36 2.13
C TRP A 15 -9.83 -2.82 0.67
N VAL A 16 -10.62 -2.17 -0.18
CA VAL A 16 -10.80 -2.56 -1.59
C VAL A 16 -9.47 -2.73 -2.35
N PRO A 17 -8.46 -1.84 -2.21
CA PRO A 17 -7.20 -2.03 -2.92
C PRO A 17 -6.46 -3.33 -2.57
N ILE A 18 -6.66 -3.90 -1.37
CA ILE A 18 -6.04 -5.20 -1.04
C ILE A 18 -6.62 -6.33 -1.89
N VAL A 19 -7.92 -6.27 -2.19
CA VAL A 19 -8.59 -7.27 -3.01
C VAL A 19 -8.04 -7.22 -4.42
N ALA A 20 -7.84 -6.01 -4.96
CA ALA A 20 -7.21 -5.81 -6.26
C ALA A 20 -5.77 -6.31 -6.29
N LEU A 21 -4.96 -5.99 -5.27
CA LEU A 21 -3.56 -6.44 -5.17
C LEU A 21 -3.46 -7.98 -5.09
N VAL A 22 -4.31 -8.62 -4.28
CA VAL A 22 -4.35 -10.08 -4.17
C VAL A 22 -4.81 -10.72 -5.48
N ALA A 23 -5.84 -10.17 -6.13
CA ALA A 23 -6.29 -10.66 -7.43
C ALA A 23 -5.20 -10.56 -8.50
N LEU A 24 -4.46 -9.44 -8.54
CA LEU A 24 -3.31 -9.27 -9.44
C LEU A 24 -2.21 -10.30 -9.17
N MET A 25 -1.92 -10.58 -7.88
CA MET A 25 -0.94 -11.59 -7.50
C MET A 25 -1.34 -12.99 -7.95
N ILE A 26 -2.64 -13.35 -7.82
CA ILE A 26 -3.18 -14.63 -8.29
C ILE A 26 -3.11 -14.71 -9.82
N LEU A 27 -3.51 -13.65 -10.53
CA LEU A 27 -3.47 -13.62 -11.99
C LEU A 27 -2.04 -13.77 -12.52
N ASP A 28 -1.06 -13.11 -11.90
CA ASP A 28 0.34 -13.23 -12.28
C ASP A 28 0.89 -14.63 -12.04
N TRP A 29 0.52 -15.26 -10.92
CA TRP A 29 0.85 -16.65 -10.63
C TRP A 29 0.27 -17.60 -11.67
N VAL A 30 -1.04 -17.51 -11.94
CA VAL A 30 -1.75 -18.39 -12.90
C VAL A 30 -1.20 -18.23 -14.31
N ALA A 31 -0.80 -17.01 -14.69
CA ALA A 31 -0.19 -16.73 -15.99
C ALA A 31 1.23 -17.28 -16.14
N GLY A 32 1.86 -17.79 -15.07
CA GLY A 32 3.23 -18.33 -15.11
C GLY A 32 4.32 -17.27 -15.33
N ASN A 33 3.97 -15.98 -15.26
CA ASN A 33 4.91 -14.85 -15.38
C ASN A 33 5.98 -14.83 -14.28
N SER A 34 5.71 -15.56 -13.19
CA SER A 34 6.56 -15.70 -12.01
C SER A 34 7.71 -16.71 -12.18
N LEU A 35 7.70 -17.49 -13.27
CA LEU A 35 8.67 -18.56 -13.54
C LEU A 35 9.85 -18.09 -14.42
N THR A 36 9.79 -16.89 -14.99
CA THR A 36 10.88 -16.31 -15.77
C THR A 36 11.74 -15.39 -14.90
N PRO A 37 13.07 -15.59 -14.82
CA PRO A 37 13.96 -14.72 -14.06
C PRO A 37 14.16 -13.40 -14.80
N ASP A 38 13.18 -12.52 -14.66
CA ASP A 38 13.09 -11.19 -15.25
C ASP A 38 12.42 -10.22 -14.26
N TRP A 39 12.31 -8.95 -14.63
CA TRP A 39 11.64 -7.88 -13.91
C TRP A 39 10.28 -8.27 -13.30
N LYS A 40 9.54 -9.17 -13.97
CA LYS A 40 8.25 -9.69 -13.47
C LYS A 40 8.38 -10.49 -12.17
N GLN A 41 9.38 -11.37 -12.08
CA GLN A 41 9.66 -12.12 -10.86
C GLN A 41 10.12 -11.20 -9.72
N PHE A 42 10.87 -10.14 -10.04
CA PHE A 42 11.26 -9.13 -9.07
C PHE A 42 10.04 -8.41 -8.47
N VAL A 43 9.10 -7.96 -9.31
CA VAL A 43 7.83 -7.34 -8.88
C VAL A 43 7.00 -8.30 -8.04
N MET A 44 6.88 -9.56 -8.45
CA MET A 44 6.09 -10.55 -7.71
C MET A 44 6.72 -10.88 -6.34
N ILE A 45 8.00 -11.21 -6.30
CA ILE A 45 8.67 -11.64 -5.06
C ILE A 45 8.86 -10.48 -4.10
N HIS A 46 9.28 -9.30 -4.56
CA HIS A 46 9.68 -8.23 -3.66
C HIS A 46 8.60 -7.16 -3.52
N VAL A 47 8.00 -6.69 -4.61
CA VAL A 47 7.03 -5.58 -4.54
C VAL A 47 5.68 -6.07 -3.99
N LEU A 48 5.19 -7.22 -4.43
CA LEU A 48 3.91 -7.77 -3.96
C LEU A 48 4.05 -8.46 -2.60
N SER A 49 5.06 -9.31 -2.38
CA SER A 49 5.21 -9.99 -1.09
C SER A 49 5.55 -9.06 0.07
N PHE A 50 6.19 -7.91 -0.17
CA PHE A 50 6.36 -6.87 0.85
C PHE A 50 5.22 -5.85 0.85
N GLY A 51 4.70 -5.49 -0.32
CA GLY A 51 3.65 -4.49 -0.47
C GLY A 51 2.31 -4.94 0.12
N VAL A 52 1.92 -6.21 -0.04
CA VAL A 52 0.65 -6.74 0.48
C VAL A 52 0.61 -6.70 2.03
N PRO A 53 1.59 -7.25 2.77
CA PRO A 53 1.63 -7.12 4.22
C PRO A 53 1.73 -5.67 4.70
N ALA A 54 2.54 -4.84 4.02
CA ALA A 54 2.63 -3.41 4.32
C ALA A 54 1.28 -2.70 4.19
N TYR A 55 0.53 -3.01 3.13
CA TYR A 55 -0.79 -2.44 2.90
C TYR A 55 -1.81 -2.90 3.94
N ILE A 56 -1.79 -4.18 4.32
CA ILE A 56 -2.65 -4.70 5.40
C ILE A 56 -2.37 -3.97 6.71
N ALA A 57 -1.10 -3.81 7.08
CA ALA A 57 -0.71 -3.10 8.29
C ALA A 57 -1.16 -1.63 8.24
N PHE A 58 -0.99 -0.97 7.10
CA PHE A 58 -1.44 0.40 6.86
C PHE A 58 -2.97 0.53 6.96
N ALA A 59 -3.73 -0.35 6.29
CA ALA A 59 -5.19 -0.34 6.29
C ALA A 59 -5.75 -0.58 7.69
N ALA A 60 -5.18 -1.53 8.44
CA ALA A 60 -5.53 -1.79 9.83
C ALA A 60 -5.24 -0.56 10.72
N TRP A 61 -4.08 0.07 10.55
CA TRP A 61 -3.71 1.29 11.27
C TRP A 61 -4.68 2.44 10.99
N GLN A 62 -4.97 2.71 9.71
CA GLN A 62 -5.89 3.78 9.32
C GLN A 62 -7.33 3.50 9.75
N THR A 63 -7.78 2.25 9.72
CA THR A 63 -9.10 1.84 10.25
C THR A 63 -9.23 2.17 11.73
N ARG A 64 -8.18 1.90 12.53
CA ARG A 64 -8.15 2.30 13.94
C ARG A 64 -8.15 3.82 14.09
N ALA A 65 -7.35 4.51 13.29
CA ALA A 65 -7.22 5.97 13.33
C ALA A 65 -8.53 6.69 12.94
N LEU A 66 -9.33 6.14 12.01
CA LEU A 66 -10.61 6.70 11.55
C LEU A 66 -11.61 6.95 12.67
N SER A 67 -11.58 6.14 13.74
CA SER A 67 -12.47 6.30 14.90
C SER A 67 -12.32 7.65 15.61
N LYS A 68 -11.14 8.29 15.47
CA LYS A 68 -10.76 9.54 16.14
C LYS A 68 -10.82 10.77 15.23
N VAL A 69 -11.26 10.61 13.98
CA VAL A 69 -11.18 11.68 12.96
C VAL A 69 -12.39 12.63 13.04
N ALA A 70 -12.10 13.93 13.02
CA ALA A 70 -13.09 14.98 12.81
C ALA A 70 -13.46 15.08 11.32
N GLU A 71 -14.72 15.40 11.03
CA GLU A 71 -15.24 15.37 9.64
C GLU A 71 -14.46 16.32 8.71
N GLN A 72 -14.09 17.49 9.20
CA GLN A 72 -13.30 18.50 8.49
C GLN A 72 -11.90 17.99 8.08
N GLN A 73 -11.38 16.96 8.75
CA GLN A 73 -10.05 16.40 8.49
C GLN A 73 -10.09 15.19 7.55
N VAL A 74 -11.28 14.69 7.18
CA VAL A 74 -11.41 13.45 6.38
C VAL A 74 -10.76 13.60 5.01
N LEU A 75 -11.09 14.65 4.26
CA LEU A 75 -10.54 14.89 2.93
C LEU A 75 -9.01 15.04 2.98
N LYS A 76 -8.49 15.79 3.96
CA LYS A 76 -7.04 15.91 4.18
C LYS A 76 -6.40 14.55 4.44
N LYS A 77 -7.04 13.69 5.25
CA LYS A 77 -6.55 12.34 5.54
C LYS A 77 -6.52 11.44 4.31
N ILE A 78 -7.55 11.51 3.46
CA ILE A 78 -7.61 10.75 2.19
C ILE A 78 -6.48 11.18 1.27
N LEU A 79 -6.26 12.49 1.10
CA LEU A 79 -5.23 13.03 0.21
C LEU A 79 -3.80 12.81 0.74
N CYS A 80 -3.62 12.77 2.06
CA CYS A 80 -2.33 12.45 2.67
C CYS A 80 -2.08 10.94 2.79
N ALA A 81 -3.06 10.08 2.49
CA ALA A 81 -2.92 8.63 2.63
C ALA A 81 -1.69 8.05 1.90
N PRO A 82 -1.39 8.42 0.64
CA PRO A 82 -0.24 7.87 -0.10
C PRO A 82 1.10 8.20 0.58
N LEU A 83 1.23 9.41 1.13
CA LEU A 83 2.42 9.83 1.87
C LEU A 83 2.58 9.04 3.17
N THR A 84 1.48 8.83 3.89
CA THR A 84 1.50 8.07 5.14
C THR A 84 1.71 6.58 4.94
N PHE A 85 1.55 6.06 3.71
CA PHE A 85 1.83 4.67 3.36
C PHE A 85 3.32 4.39 3.16
N ILE A 86 4.11 5.40 2.76
CA ILE A 86 5.56 5.27 2.49
C ILE A 86 6.32 4.50 3.59
N PRO A 87 6.23 4.86 4.89
CA PRO A 87 6.98 4.15 5.92
C PRO A 87 6.55 2.68 6.07
N PHE A 88 5.27 2.37 5.85
CA PHE A 88 4.77 0.99 5.86
C PHE A 88 5.35 0.21 4.69
N TYR A 89 5.39 0.82 3.51
CA TYR A 89 5.99 0.19 2.34
C TYR A 89 7.49 -0.01 2.49
N ALA A 90 8.23 0.96 3.02
CA ALA A 90 9.68 0.88 3.18
C ALA A 90 10.11 -0.16 4.23
N ALA A 91 9.33 -0.34 5.31
CA ALA A 91 9.74 -1.14 6.46
C ALA A 91 10.11 -2.60 6.11
N PRO A 92 9.30 -3.38 5.36
CA PRO A 92 9.68 -4.75 4.98
C PRO A 92 10.96 -4.83 4.15
N TRP A 93 11.24 -3.85 3.29
CA TRP A 93 12.47 -3.81 2.50
C TRP A 93 13.68 -3.58 3.40
N VAL A 94 13.58 -2.63 4.32
CA VAL A 94 14.68 -2.35 5.26
C VAL A 94 14.91 -3.55 6.17
N ILE A 95 13.86 -4.15 6.73
CA ILE A 95 13.96 -5.31 7.62
C ILE A 95 14.52 -6.53 6.87
N GLY A 96 14.02 -6.82 5.67
CA GLY A 96 14.50 -7.93 4.86
C GLY A 96 15.96 -7.76 4.45
N GLY A 97 16.36 -6.54 4.08
CA GLY A 97 17.72 -6.23 3.70
C GLY A 97 18.70 -6.31 4.87
N LEU A 98 18.31 -5.83 6.05
CA LEU A 98 19.06 -6.01 7.29
C LEU A 98 19.23 -7.50 7.63
N GLY A 99 18.17 -8.30 7.47
CA GLY A 99 18.23 -9.75 7.63
C GLY A 99 19.30 -10.38 6.75
N LEU A 100 19.32 -10.07 5.45
CA LEU A 100 20.33 -10.59 4.52
C LEU A 100 21.76 -10.18 4.91
N LEU A 101 21.95 -8.95 5.38
CA LEU A 101 23.27 -8.48 5.85
C LEU A 101 23.75 -9.24 7.08
N LEU A 102 22.85 -9.58 8.02
CA LEU A 102 23.19 -10.41 9.17
C LEU A 102 23.67 -11.82 8.78
N PHE A 103 23.22 -12.33 7.63
CA PHE A 103 23.70 -13.59 7.04
C PHE A 103 24.89 -13.43 6.08
N GLY A 104 25.55 -12.26 6.08
CA GLY A 104 26.74 -11.99 5.27
C GLY A 104 26.46 -11.70 3.78
N GLN A 105 25.20 -11.49 3.40
CA GLN A 105 24.83 -11.24 2.00
C GLN A 105 24.75 -9.74 1.70
N LEU A 106 25.72 -9.24 0.93
CA LEU A 106 25.79 -7.83 0.51
C LEU A 106 24.58 -7.38 -0.34
N ALA A 107 23.86 -8.33 -0.96
CA ALA A 107 22.61 -8.08 -1.67
C ALA A 107 21.55 -7.36 -0.78
N GLY A 108 21.64 -7.51 0.54
CA GLY A 108 20.79 -6.81 1.50
C GLY A 108 20.85 -5.28 1.39
N LEU A 109 22.02 -4.70 1.06
CA LEU A 109 22.14 -3.25 0.86
C LEU A 109 21.30 -2.76 -0.32
N GLY A 110 21.30 -3.50 -1.43
CA GLY A 110 20.47 -3.18 -2.60
C GLY A 110 18.99 -3.21 -2.24
N LEU A 111 18.57 -4.24 -1.50
CA LEU A 111 17.19 -4.40 -1.06
C LEU A 111 16.73 -3.25 -0.14
N MET A 112 17.60 -2.75 0.74
CA MET A 112 17.28 -1.61 1.62
C MET A 112 17.03 -0.28 0.89
N VAL A 113 17.46 -0.12 -0.36
CA VAL A 113 17.37 1.15 -1.12
C VAL A 113 16.44 1.04 -2.33
N MET A 114 16.27 -0.15 -2.89
CA MET A 114 15.54 -0.37 -4.14
C MET A 114 14.05 -0.01 -4.08
N TRP A 115 13.43 0.01 -2.90
CA TRP A 115 12.06 0.50 -2.72
C TRP A 115 11.90 1.98 -3.12
N VAL A 116 12.97 2.78 -3.06
CA VAL A 116 12.96 4.19 -3.48
C VAL A 116 12.65 4.32 -4.97
N ALA A 117 13.15 3.40 -5.80
CA ALA A 117 12.86 3.38 -7.23
C ALA A 117 11.37 3.09 -7.52
N MET A 118 10.67 2.45 -6.59
CA MET A 118 9.23 2.12 -6.70
C MET A 118 8.33 3.25 -6.19
N LEU A 119 8.87 4.22 -5.45
CA LEU A 119 8.09 5.32 -4.88
C LEU A 119 7.28 6.11 -5.91
N PRO A 120 7.82 6.50 -7.10
CA PRO A 120 7.04 7.27 -8.06
C PRO A 120 5.78 6.53 -8.50
N TYR A 121 5.89 5.23 -8.78
CA TYR A 121 4.76 4.39 -9.18
C TYR A 121 3.72 4.25 -8.07
N LEU A 122 4.18 4.04 -6.83
CA LEU A 122 3.30 3.95 -5.66
C LEU A 122 2.58 5.25 -5.37
N LEU A 123 3.27 6.39 -5.48
CA LEU A 123 2.67 7.69 -5.26
C LEU A 123 1.63 8.00 -6.33
N VAL A 124 1.95 7.77 -7.61
CA VAL A 124 0.99 7.98 -8.70
C VAL A 124 -0.26 7.12 -8.51
N ALA A 125 -0.10 5.81 -8.31
CA ALA A 125 -1.22 4.91 -8.09
C ALA A 125 -2.02 5.28 -6.83
N GLY A 126 -1.33 5.56 -5.73
CA GLY A 126 -1.94 5.96 -4.46
C GLY A 126 -2.71 7.27 -4.59
N TYR A 127 -2.17 8.28 -5.26
CA TYR A 127 -2.86 9.55 -5.47
C TYR A 127 -4.06 9.43 -6.40
N VAL A 128 -4.01 8.61 -7.45
CA VAL A 128 -5.18 8.32 -8.28
C VAL A 128 -6.32 7.74 -7.42
N ILE A 129 -6.01 6.73 -6.59
CA ILE A 129 -7.01 6.12 -5.69
C ILE A 129 -7.51 7.13 -4.66
N SER A 130 -6.62 7.93 -4.05
CA SER A 130 -6.98 8.95 -3.07
C SER A 130 -7.88 10.04 -3.66
N VAL A 131 -7.59 10.53 -4.86
CA VAL A 131 -8.40 11.54 -5.54
C VAL A 131 -9.77 10.97 -5.92
N LEU A 132 -9.83 9.74 -6.45
CA LEU A 132 -11.11 9.06 -6.73
C LEU A 132 -11.93 8.86 -5.46
N THR A 133 -11.30 8.43 -4.38
CA THR A 133 -11.96 8.25 -3.07
C THR A 133 -12.47 9.59 -2.54
N ALA A 134 -11.68 10.65 -2.65
CA ALA A 134 -12.08 11.99 -2.24
C ALA A 134 -13.24 12.53 -3.07
N ALA A 135 -13.22 12.31 -4.39
CA ALA A 135 -14.30 12.70 -5.30
C ALA A 135 -15.60 11.96 -4.96
N LEU A 136 -15.55 10.64 -4.79
CA LEU A 136 -16.70 9.84 -4.37
C LEU A 136 -17.22 10.28 -2.98
N TYR A 137 -16.32 10.51 -2.03
CA TYR A 137 -16.69 11.00 -0.70
C TYR A 137 -17.42 12.34 -0.80
N TRP A 138 -16.92 13.26 -1.63
CA TRP A 138 -17.55 14.56 -1.85
C TRP A 138 -18.93 14.41 -2.51
N THR A 139 -19.08 13.57 -3.54
CA THR A 139 -20.36 13.36 -4.22
C THR A 139 -21.46 12.76 -3.32
N PHE A 140 -21.12 11.81 -2.44
CA PHE A 140 -22.11 11.09 -1.64
C PHE A 140 -22.39 11.69 -0.26
N TYR A 141 -21.50 12.53 0.26
CA TYR A 141 -21.57 12.99 1.66
C TYR A 141 -21.44 14.52 1.82
N SER A 142 -21.33 15.28 0.74
CA SER A 142 -21.37 16.74 0.76
C SER A 142 -22.76 17.31 0.56
#